data_AF-A0A6J4I1Z6-F1
#
_entry.id   AF-A0A6J4I1Z6-F1
#
_cell.length_a   1.000
_cell.length_b   1.000
_cell.length_c   1.000
_cell.angle_alpha   90.00
_cell.angle_beta   90.00
_cell.angle_gamma   90.00
#
_symmetry.space_group_name_H-M   'P 1'
#
loop_
_entity.id
_entity.type
_entity.pdbx_description
1 polymer ?
#
loop_
_entity_poly.entity_id
_entity_poly.type
_entity_poly.pdbx_seq_one_letter_code
_entity_poly.pdbx_strand_id
1 'polypeptide(L)' 'HARLLRDSGNFVIEDVSSTNGTFVNGQKVTRQALAPGDTVLVGETHLRFG' A
#
# COMPACT_ATOMS: atom_id res chain seq x y z
N HIS A 1 5.51 2.22 9.08
CA HIS A 1 6.40 1.33 8.32
C HIS A 1 6.20 1.37 6.81
N ALA A 2 5.00 1.62 6.29
CA ALA A 2 4.82 1.93 4.86
C ALA A 2 4.62 3.44 4.64
N ARG A 3 4.85 3.92 3.42
CA ARG A 3 4.65 5.30 2.96
C ARG A 3 3.74 5.31 1.74
N LEU A 4 2.84 6.29 1.69
CA LEU A 4 2.03 6.58 0.51
C LEU A 4 2.60 7.82 -0.17
N LEU A 5 3.02 7.67 -1.43
CA LEU A 5 3.55 8.72 -2.27
C LEU A 5 2.49 9.11 -3.30
N ARG A 6 2.41 10.40 -3.63
CA ARG A 6 1.58 10.89 -4.72
C ARG A 6 2.50 11.52 -5.76
N ASP A 7 2.52 10.95 -6.95
CA ASP A 7 3.32 11.45 -8.08
C ASP A 7 2.43 11.55 -9.32
N SER A 8 2.36 12.74 -9.91
CA SER A 8 1.73 12.99 -11.21
C SER A 8 0.29 12.45 -11.32
N GLY A 9 -0.46 12.47 -10.22
CA GLY A 9 -1.84 11.98 -10.14
C GLY A 9 -1.99 10.52 -9.72
N ASN A 10 -0.91 9.75 -9.69
CA ASN A 10 -0.89 8.36 -9.23
C ASN A 10 -0.51 8.28 -7.75
N PHE A 11 -1.11 7.32 -7.05
CA PHE A 11 -0.72 6.97 -5.69
C PHE A 11 0.16 5.73 -5.71
N VAL A 12 1.19 5.70 -4.88
CA VAL A 12 2.11 4.57 -4.75
C VAL A 12 2.27 4.25 -3.28
N ILE A 13 2.04 3.00 -2.90
CA ILE A 13 2.38 2.48 -1.57
C ILE A 13 3.79 1.89 -1.61
N GLU A 14 4.60 2.18 -0.60
CA GLU A 14 5.95 1.64 -0.43
C GLU A 14 6.14 1.14 1.01
N ASP A 15 6.56 -0.11 1.17
CA ASP A 15 6.92 -0.67 2.47
C ASP A 15 8.37 -0.29 2.80
N VAL A 16 8.54 0.44 3.90
CA VAL A 16 9.82 1.00 4.35
C VAL A 16 10.43 0.19 5.49
N SER A 17 9.65 -0.65 6.21
CA SER A 17 10.17 -1.51 7.29
C SER A 17 9.11 -2.37 8.03
N SER A 18 7.95 -2.68 7.44
CA SER A 18 6.84 -3.20 8.26
C SER A 18 7.11 -4.57 8.86
N THR A 19 6.91 -4.69 10.17
CA THR A 19 7.10 -5.95 10.91
C THR A 19 6.37 -7.12 10.26
N ASN A 20 5.16 -6.87 9.77
CA ASN A 20 4.28 -7.87 9.20
C ASN A 20 4.17 -7.77 7.66
N GLY A 21 4.81 -6.78 7.02
CA GLY A 21 4.68 -6.53 5.59
C GLY A 21 3.52 -5.61 5.20
N THR A 22 3.58 -5.13 3.96
CA THR A 22 2.49 -4.43 3.28
C THR A 22 1.90 -5.32 2.19
N PHE A 23 0.59 -5.34 2.04
CA PHE A 23 -0.12 -6.11 1.04
C PHE A 23 -1.11 -5.24 0.28
N VAL A 24 -1.26 -5.48 -1.02
CA VAL A 24 -2.29 -4.87 -1.87
C VAL A 24 -3.10 -5.99 -2.47
N ASN A 25 -4.42 -5.97 -2.27
CA ASN A 25 -5.35 -7.01 -2.71
C ASN A 25 -4.91 -8.44 -2.29
N GLY A 26 -4.33 -8.54 -1.08
CA GLY A 26 -3.83 -9.79 -0.50
C GLY A 26 -2.43 -10.21 -0.96
N GLN A 27 -1.79 -9.49 -1.89
CA GLN A 27 -0.42 -9.77 -2.34
C GLN A 27 0.60 -8.90 -1.61
N LYS A 28 1.64 -9.51 -1.05
CA LYS A 28 2.71 -8.78 -0.35
C LYS A 28 3.51 -7.95 -1.34
N VAL A 29 3.69 -6.67 -1.06
CA VAL A 29 4.41 -5.74 -1.92
C VAL A 29 5.42 -4.90 -1.15
N THR A 30 6.52 -4.59 -1.83
CA THR A 30 7.51 -3.60 -1.36
C THR A 30 7.21 -2.22 -1.92
N ARG A 31 6.73 -2.14 -3.17
CA ARG A 31 6.29 -0.88 -3.80
C ARG A 31 5.26 -1.18 -4.89
N GLN A 32 4.12 -0.50 -4.89
CA GLN A 32 3.07 -0.69 -5.89
C GLN A 32 2.25 0.59 -6.12
N ALA A 33 1.90 0.88 -7.37
CA ALA A 33 0.91 1.91 -7.70
C ALA A 33 -0.50 1.42 -7.34
N LEU A 34 -1.27 2.28 -6.66
CA LEU A 34 -2.65 2.00 -6.26
C LEU A 34 -3.63 2.49 -7.32
N ALA A 35 -4.63 1.65 -7.58
CA ALA A 35 -5.79 1.98 -8.36
C ALA A 35 -7.01 2.18 -7.44
N PRO A 36 -7.99 3.03 -7.83
CA PRO A 36 -9.25 3.14 -7.11
C PRO A 36 -9.92 1.77 -6.91
N GLY A 37 -10.31 1.47 -5.68
CA GLY A 37 -10.87 0.18 -5.28
C GLY A 37 -9.87 -0.76 -4.60
N ASP A 38 -8.57 -0.51 -4.69
CA ASP A 38 -7.56 -1.37 -4.07
C ASP A 38 -7.68 -1.41 -2.54
N THR A 39 -7.45 -2.60 -1.99
CA THR A 39 -7.36 -2.80 -0.54
C THR A 39 -5.91 -2.97 -0.13
N VAL A 40 -5.45 -2.10 0.77
CA VAL A 40 -4.09 -2.12 1.30
C VAL A 40 -4.14 -2.60 2.75
N LEU A 41 -3.30 -3.57 3.07
CA LEU A 41 -3.07 -4.04 4.43
C LEU A 41 -1.65 -3.68 4.84
N VAL A 42 -1.49 -2.95 5.93
CA VAL A 42 -0.17 -2.65 6.52
C VAL A 42 -0.15 -3.26 7.91
N GLY A 43 0.56 -4.38 8.05
CA GLY A 43 0.46 -5.24 9.22
C GLY A 43 -0.98 -5.70 9.49
N GLU A 44 -1.61 -5.18 10.55
CA GLU A 44 -3.01 -5.51 10.91
C GLU A 44 -4.01 -4.40 10.49
N THR A 45 -3.50 -3.28 9.98
CA THR A 45 -4.32 -2.12 9.60
C THR A 45 -4.80 -2.24 8.16
N HIS A 46 -6.12 -2.22 7.96
CA HIS A 46 -6.75 -2.24 6.65
C HIS A 46 -7.10 -0.81 6.17
N LEU A 47 -6.74 -0.52 4.93
CA LEU A 47 -7.02 0.74 4.24
C LEU A 47 -7.67 0.42 2.91
N ARG A 48 -8.75 1.13 2.56
CA ARG A 48 -9.36 1.04 1.23
C ARG A 48 -9.06 2.33 0.48
N PHE A 49 -8.52 2.18 -0.72
CA PHE A 49 -8.25 3.31 -1.60
C PHE A 49 -9.43 3.50 -2.54
N GLY A 50 -9.98 4.72 -2.64
CA GLY A 50 -11.19 5.02 -3.39
C GLY A 50 -11.44 6.51 -3.51
#